data_AF-A0A1G8CDM2-F1
#
_entry.id   AF-A0A1G8CDM2-F1
#
_cell.length_a   1.000
_cell.length_b   1.000
_cell.length_c   1.000
_cell.angle_alpha   90.00
_cell.angle_beta   90.00
_cell.angle_gamma   90.00
#
_symmetry.space_group_name_H-M   'P 1'
#
loop_
_entity.id
_entity.type
_entity.pdbx_description
1 polymer ?
#
loop_
_entity_poly.entity_id
_entity_poly.type
_entity_poly.pdbx_seq_one_letter_code
_entity_poly.pdbx_strand_id
1 'polypeptide(L)' 'MLASFFADTKSIIKSRMGRDETGATAVEYGIMVALIAVVIIAAVTLLGGGLKGTFEQAQCSISGKTYTAATSTAASTCL' A
#
# COMPACT_ATOMS: atom_id res chain seq x y z
N MET A 1 1.15 -9.34 -0.07
CA MET A 1 0.41 -8.20 -0.64
C MET A 1 1.19 -7.49 -1.74
N LEU A 2 2.43 -7.05 -1.50
CA LEU A 2 3.31 -6.49 -2.54
C LEU A 2 3.59 -7.45 -3.71
N ALA A 3 3.91 -8.72 -3.43
CA ALA A 3 4.22 -9.71 -4.46
C ALA A 3 3.06 -9.96 -5.45
N SER A 4 1.82 -9.92 -4.96
CA SER A 4 0.61 -10.09 -5.79
C SER A 4 0.38 -8.89 -6.71
N PHE A 5 0.69 -7.68 -6.24
CA PHE A 5 0.56 -6.44 -7.01
C PHE A 5 1.56 -6.38 -8.19
N PHE A 6 2.79 -6.87 -7.99
CA PHE A 6 3.78 -6.98 -9.06
C PHE A 6 3.43 -8.05 -10.10
N ALA A 7 2.79 -9.14 -9.68
CA ALA A 7 2.38 -10.23 -10.58
C ALA A 7 1.27 -9.77 -11.56
N ASP A 8 0.28 -9.03 -11.08
CA ASP A 8 -0.80 -8.47 -11.90
C ASP A 8 -0.27 -7.41 -12.90
N THR A 9 0.66 -6.56 -12.44
CA THR A 9 1.29 -5.53 -13.27
C THR A 9 2.06 -6.14 -14.46
N LYS A 10 2.72 -7.29 -14.26
CA LYS A 10 3.46 -8.01 -15.31
C LYS A 10 2.55 -8.49 -16.46
N SER A 11 1.29 -8.81 -16.17
CA SER A 11 0.28 -9.22 -17.16
C SER A 11 -0.16 -8.06 -18.06
N ILE A 12 -0.40 -6.89 -17.46
CA ILE A 12 -0.90 -5.70 -18.15
C ILE A 12 0.14 -5.13 -19.12
N ILE A 13 1.41 -5.05 -18.70
CA ILE A 13 2.51 -4.50 -19.52
C ILE A 13 2.75 -5.37 -20.76
N LYS A 14 2.64 -6.71 -20.64
CA LYS A 14 2.86 -7.64 -21.75
C LYS A 14 1.86 -7.46 -22.90
N SER A 15 0.67 -6.93 -22.63
CA SER A 15 -0.39 -6.71 -23.63
C SER A 15 -0.34 -5.32 -24.30
N ARG A 16 0.45 -4.37 -23.75
CA ARG A 16 0.47 -2.96 -24.19
C ARG A 16 1.68 -2.56 -25.05
N MET A 17 2.71 -3.40 -25.16
CA MET A 17 3.99 -3.11 -25.86
C MET A 17 3.90 -3.15 -27.41
N GLY A 18 2.71 -3.25 -28.02
CA GLY A 18 2.57 -3.50 -29.47
C GLY A 18 2.07 -2.34 -30.32
N ARG A 19 2.12 -1.08 -29.87
CA ARG A 19 1.56 0.07 -30.61
C ARG A 19 2.43 1.32 -30.44
N ASP A 20 3.43 1.45 -31.29
CA ASP A 20 4.49 2.46 -31.21
C ASP A 20 4.29 3.60 -32.20
N GLU A 21 3.60 4.68 -31.81
CA GLU A 21 3.90 6.02 -32.40
C GLU A 21 3.21 7.19 -31.65
N THR A 22 2.10 6.96 -30.94
CA THR A 22 1.47 7.98 -30.08
C THR A 22 2.00 7.98 -28.63
N GLY A 23 2.92 7.07 -28.29
CA GLY A 23 3.35 6.79 -26.91
C GLY A 23 4.53 7.60 -26.38
N ALA A 24 5.29 8.31 -27.22
CA ALA A 24 6.52 8.99 -26.80
C ALA A 24 6.24 10.11 -25.77
N THR A 25 5.16 10.86 -25.93
CA THR A 25 4.70 11.87 -24.97
C THR A 25 3.94 11.29 -23.78
N ALA A 26 3.41 10.06 -23.87
CA ALA A 26 2.74 9.39 -22.76
C ALA A 26 3.74 8.86 -21.70
N VAL A 27 4.96 8.52 -22.11
CA VAL A 27 6.00 8.00 -21.21
C VAL A 27 6.59 9.10 -20.33
N GLU A 28 6.69 10.34 -20.83
CA GLU A 28 7.30 11.46 -20.10
C GLU A 28 6.45 11.90 -18.90
N TYR A 29 5.13 12.08 -19.11
CA TYR A 29 4.17 12.27 -18.02
C TYR A 29 4.00 10.98 -17.19
N GLY A 30 4.18 9.81 -17.80
CA GLY A 30 4.12 8.50 -17.13
C GLY A 30 5.17 8.34 -16.03
N ILE A 31 6.39 8.83 -16.23
CA ILE A 31 7.45 8.78 -15.20
C ILE A 31 7.14 9.72 -14.02
N MET A 32 6.60 10.91 -14.27
CA MET A 32 6.21 11.84 -13.19
C MET A 32 5.10 11.24 -12.32
N VAL A 33 4.09 10.64 -12.95
CA VAL A 33 3.00 9.96 -12.25
C VAL A 33 3.51 8.71 -11.51
N ALA A 34 4.48 7.98 -12.08
CA ALA A 34 5.08 6.83 -11.42
C ALA A 34 5.80 7.19 -10.11
N LEU A 35 6.51 8.31 -10.05
CA LEU A 35 7.15 8.79 -8.81
C LEU A 35 6.11 9.12 -7.72
N ILE A 36 5.03 9.80 -8.10
CA ILE A 36 3.93 10.12 -7.17
C ILE A 36 3.25 8.84 -6.67
N ALA A 37 3.05 7.86 -7.55
CA ALA A 37 2.44 6.57 -7.19
C ALA A 37 3.25 5.83 -6.12
N VAL A 38 4.59 5.81 -6.22
CA VAL A 38 5.45 5.17 -5.20
C VAL A 38 5.32 5.88 -3.85
N VAL A 39 5.29 7.21 -3.84
CA VAL A 39 5.11 8.01 -2.61
C VAL A 39 3.75 7.72 -1.96
N ILE A 40 2.67 7.65 -2.75
CA ILE A 40 1.33 7.33 -2.24
C ILE A 40 1.29 5.92 -1.66
N ILE A 41 1.89 4.93 -2.32
CA ILE A 41 1.94 3.55 -1.81
C ILE A 41 2.65 3.51 -0.45
N ALA A 42 3.81 4.17 -0.33
CA ALA A 42 4.52 4.26 0.94
C ALA A 42 3.64 4.90 2.03
N ALA A 43 3.04 6.06 1.76
CA ALA A 43 2.17 6.76 2.70
C ALA A 43 0.98 5.90 3.16
N VAL A 44 0.32 5.20 2.22
CA VAL A 44 -0.82 4.32 2.54
C VAL A 44 -0.40 3.10 3.35
N THR A 45 0.80 2.54 3.13
CA THR A 45 1.28 1.41 3.95
C THR A 45 1.53 1.81 5.40
N LEU A 46 2.15 2.98 5.62
CA LEU A 46 2.39 3.56 6.95
C LEU A 46 1.06 3.88 7.64
N LEU A 47 0.16 4.54 6.92
CA LEU A 47 -1.16 4.92 7.44
C LEU A 47 -2.00 3.68 7.75
N GLY A 48 -1.97 2.66 6.90
CA GLY A 48 -2.68 1.40 7.12
C GLY A 48 -2.22 0.67 8.39
N GLY A 49 -0.92 0.69 8.69
CA GLY A 49 -0.39 0.16 9.95
C GLY A 49 -0.94 0.91 11.17
N GLY A 50 -0.89 2.24 11.14
CA GLY A 50 -1.42 3.10 12.21
C GLY A 50 -2.92 2.92 12.43
N LEU A 51 -3.71 2.92 11.34
CA LEU A 51 -5.16 2.73 11.40
C LEU A 51 -5.53 1.39 12.03
N LYS A 52 -4.86 0.29 11.63
CA LYS A 52 -5.09 -1.02 12.25
C LYS A 52 -4.86 -1.00 13.76
N GLY A 53 -3.78 -0.36 14.22
CA GLY A 53 -3.50 -0.20 15.64
C GLY A 53 -4.59 0.60 16.38
N THR A 54 -5.08 1.69 15.78
CA THR A 54 -6.17 2.49 16.38
C THR A 54 -7.49 1.73 16.48
N PHE A 55 -7.85 0.94 15.46
CA PHE A 55 -9.05 0.11 15.51
C PHE A 55 -8.92 -1.03 16.52
N GLU A 56 -7.76 -1.68 16.61
CA GLU A 56 -7.49 -2.71 17.62
C GLU A 56 -7.55 -2.14 19.06
N GLN A 57 -7.05 -0.92 19.27
CA GLN A 57 -7.20 -0.23 20.55
C GLN A 57 -8.67 0.07 20.88
N ALA A 58 -9.43 0.61 19.92
CA ALA A 58 -10.86 0.88 20.13
C ALA A 58 -11.65 -0.39 20.46
N GLN A 59 -11.35 -1.51 19.77
CA GLN A 59 -11.92 -2.83 20.06
C GLN A 59 -11.52 -3.36 21.45
N CYS A 60 -10.32 -3.04 21.93
CA CYS A 60 -9.88 -3.43 23.26
C CYS A 60 -10.57 -2.63 24.37
N SER A 61 -10.67 -1.31 24.18
CA SER A 61 -11.32 -0.39 25.12
C SER A 61 -12.81 -0.70 25.29
N ILE A 62 -13.51 -1.10 24.21
CA ILE A 62 -14.92 -1.53 24.32
C ILE A 62 -15.06 -2.90 25.01
N SER A 63 -14.02 -3.73 25.00
CA SER A 63 -14.01 -5.04 25.66
C SER A 63 -13.55 -4.99 27.13
N GLY A 64 -13.21 -3.79 27.66
CA GLY A 64 -12.74 -3.61 29.04
C GLY A 64 -11.36 -4.19 29.34
N LYS A 65 -10.55 -4.42 28.29
CA LYS A 65 -9.23 -5.05 28.35
C LYS A 65 -8.11 -4.02 28.21
N THR A 66 -6.87 -4.43 28.50
CA THR A 66 -5.69 -3.55 28.41
C THR A 66 -5.00 -3.64 27.06
N TYR A 67 -4.81 -2.50 26.41
CA TYR A 67 -4.09 -2.40 25.13
C TYR A 67 -2.58 -2.30 25.36
N THR A 68 -1.83 -3.22 24.78
CA THR A 68 -0.37 -3.11 24.68
C THR A 68 -0.01 -2.71 23.25
N ALA A 69 0.58 -1.53 23.10
CA ALA A 69 0.97 -1.00 21.80
C ALA A 69 2.05 -1.88 21.17
N ALA A 70 1.80 -2.36 19.96
CA ALA A 70 2.80 -3.06 19.17
C ALA A 70 3.88 -2.09 18.67
N THR A 71 5.14 -2.47 18.85
CA THR A 71 6.23 -2.00 18.00
C THR A 71 6.11 -2.71 16.63
N SER A 72 6.54 -2.06 15.55
CA SER A 72 6.22 -2.34 14.12
C SER A 72 6.53 -3.75 13.56
N THR A 73 6.84 -4.73 14.41
CA THR A 73 7.15 -6.12 14.08
C THR A 73 6.36 -7.13 14.94
N ALA A 74 5.50 -6.68 15.85
CA ALA A 74 4.62 -7.52 16.66
C ALA A 74 3.14 -7.10 16.46
N ALA A 75 2.19 -8.01 16.67
CA ALA A 75 0.77 -7.65 16.67
C ALA A 75 0.39 -6.97 18.00
N SER A 76 -0.37 -5.88 17.95
CA SER A 76 -0.91 -5.28 19.17
C SER A 76 -1.83 -6.31 19.82
N THR A 77 -1.61 -6.62 21.09
CA THR A 77 -2.38 -7.65 21.77
C THR A 77 -3.25 -6.99 22.83
N CYS A 78 -4.54 -7.28 22.75
CA CYS A 78 -5.53 -6.90 23.74
C CYS A 78 -5.65 -8.02 24.78
N LEU A 79 -5.16 -7.76 25.99
CA LEU A 79 -5.15 -8.71 27.11
C LEU A 79 -6.26 -8.37 28.10
#